data_AF-A0A353F2U8-F1
#
_entry.id   AF-A0A353F2U8-F1
#
_cell.length_a   1.000
_cell.length_b   1.000
_cell.length_c   1.000
_cell.angle_alpha   90.00
_cell.angle_beta   90.00
_cell.angle_gamma   90.00
#
_symmetry.space_group_name_H-M   'P 1'
#
loop_
_entity.id
_entity.type
_entity.pdbx_description
1 polymer ?
#
loop_
_entity_poly.entity_id
_entity_poly.type
_entity_poly.pdbx_seq_one_letter_code
_entity_poly.pdbx_strand_id
1 'polypeptide(L)'
;GFTLGFSGASFVWHHRRATPWKYLKQQMGYGHAEALLFKKHPHRFSEGGIRWEGCVYRGIALGIEPGDFIYSGPTGEAPYQSLGKMLRQPMRGLHPNFNTPITRILLTFLSWLQNHLRHWKRKQNGGPSTRSSWPKLPPLDSRTSSQLILTHTDCLGRYELYRLLIEHGWQPCSDPDYDLQCGSCKLLAATEQTSTPANRTFIALSEPSSDLNTLALKNGFVTSNCMEANRH
;
A
#
# COMPACT_ATOMS: atom_id res chain seq x y z
N GLY A 1 16.42 10.44 18.83
CA GLY A 1 15.78 10.55 17.49
C GLY A 1 14.59 11.48 17.61
N PHE A 2 14.18 12.12 16.51
CA PHE A 2 12.94 12.93 16.47
C PHE A 2 11.77 12.05 16.00
N THR A 3 10.56 12.35 16.48
CA THR A 3 9.32 11.68 16.06
C THR A 3 8.73 12.35 14.82
N LEU A 4 8.25 11.53 13.88
CA LEU A 4 7.48 11.98 12.72
C LEU A 4 5.99 11.86 13.05
N GLY A 5 5.26 12.97 12.98
CA GLY A 5 3.81 13.00 13.13
C GLY A 5 3.11 13.17 11.79
N PHE A 6 1.92 12.55 11.64
CA PHE A 6 1.03 12.76 10.51
C PHE A 6 -0.19 13.57 10.96
N SER A 7 -0.57 14.61 10.21
CA SER A 7 -1.76 15.42 10.48
C SER A 7 -2.71 15.35 9.29
N GLY A 8 -3.82 14.61 9.45
CA GLY A 8 -4.81 14.42 8.38
C GLY A 8 -5.57 15.70 8.00
N ALA A 9 -5.63 16.70 8.89
CA ALA A 9 -6.25 17.99 8.63
C ALA A 9 -5.32 18.97 7.87
N SER A 10 -4.04 18.62 7.70
CA SER A 10 -3.08 19.46 7.00
C SER A 10 -3.18 19.27 5.49
N PHE A 11 -3.42 20.35 4.76
CA PHE A 11 -3.40 20.36 3.30
C PHE A 11 -2.36 21.36 2.79
N VAL A 12 -1.68 21.01 1.70
CA VAL A 12 -0.69 21.86 1.04
C VAL A 12 -0.89 21.82 -0.46
N TRP A 13 -0.88 22.99 -1.08
CA TRP A 13 -0.93 23.12 -2.53
C TRP A 13 0.47 22.96 -3.13
N HIS A 14 0.63 21.98 -4.01
CA HIS A 14 1.86 21.82 -4.79
C HIS A 14 1.71 22.41 -6.18
N HIS A 15 2.53 23.41 -6.50
CA HIS A 15 2.63 23.91 -7.86
C HIS A 15 3.44 22.93 -8.73
N ARG A 16 2.77 22.32 -9.72
CA ARG A 16 3.39 21.39 -10.68
C ARG A 16 4.47 22.09 -11.51
N ARG A 17 5.43 21.33 -12.05
CA ARG A 17 6.42 21.89 -12.97
C ARG A 17 5.73 22.21 -14.31
N ALA A 18 5.86 23.47 -14.75
CA ALA A 18 5.19 23.96 -15.95
C ALA A 18 5.97 23.67 -17.24
N THR A 19 7.25 23.26 -17.16
CA THR A 19 8.10 23.06 -18.34
C THR A 19 8.72 21.66 -18.37
N PRO A 20 8.91 21.07 -19.57
CA PRO A 20 9.58 19.79 -19.72
C PRO A 20 10.97 19.77 -19.09
N TRP A 21 11.74 20.85 -19.24
CA TRP A 21 13.08 20.95 -18.64
C TRP A 21 13.05 20.88 -17.11
N LYS A 22 12.16 21.64 -16.46
CA LYS A 22 12.04 21.62 -14.99
C LYS A 22 11.60 20.24 -14.48
N TYR A 23 10.77 19.55 -15.26
CA TYR A 23 10.39 18.17 -15.00
C TYR A 23 11.58 17.20 -15.13
N LEU A 24 12.33 17.23 -16.23
CA LEU A 24 13.50 16.36 -16.40
C LEU A 24 14.58 16.62 -15.33
N LYS A 25 14.80 17.89 -14.95
CA LYS A 25 15.71 18.25 -13.84
C LYS A 25 15.25 17.65 -12.51
N GLN A 26 13.95 17.58 -12.26
CA GLN A 26 13.40 16.91 -11.09
C GLN A 26 13.66 15.39 -11.13
N GLN A 27 13.47 14.74 -12.28
CA GLN A 27 13.74 13.31 -12.45
C GLN A 27 15.23 12.98 -12.26
N MET A 28 16.12 13.85 -12.74
CA MET A 28 17.56 13.78 -12.48
C MET A 28 17.89 13.94 -10.98
N GLY A 29 17.21 14.85 -10.28
CA GLY A 29 17.32 15.03 -8.84
C GLY A 29 16.90 13.79 -8.05
N TYR A 30 15.82 13.12 -8.47
CA TYR A 30 15.42 11.85 -7.90
C TYR A 30 16.48 10.77 -8.09
N GLY A 31 17.10 10.69 -9.27
CA GLY A 31 18.21 9.75 -9.51
C GLY A 31 19.40 9.99 -8.56
N HIS A 32 19.75 11.26 -8.30
CA HIS A 32 20.78 11.61 -7.33
C HIS A 32 20.38 11.21 -5.89
N ALA A 33 19.15 11.52 -5.48
CA ALA A 33 18.64 11.17 -4.16
C ALA A 33 18.61 9.65 -3.93
N GLU A 34 18.21 8.87 -4.95
CA GLU A 34 18.26 7.41 -4.91
C GLU A 34 19.67 6.87 -4.68
N ALA A 35 20.67 7.47 -5.32
CA ALA A 35 22.06 7.06 -5.12
C ALA A 35 22.54 7.35 -3.68
N LEU A 36 22.18 8.50 -3.11
CA LEU A 36 22.51 8.83 -1.72
C LEU A 36 21.80 7.89 -0.74
N LEU A 37 20.51 7.63 -0.96
CA LEU A 37 19.72 6.72 -0.14
C LEU A 37 20.25 5.30 -0.20
N PHE A 38 20.67 4.82 -1.37
CA PHE A 38 21.23 3.47 -1.50
C PHE A 38 22.53 3.31 -0.74
N LYS A 39 23.41 4.31 -0.74
CA LYS A 39 24.65 4.28 0.06
C LYS A 39 24.38 4.13 1.55
N LYS A 40 23.30 4.76 2.05
CA LYS A 40 22.96 4.74 3.48
C LYS A 40 22.11 3.54 3.88
N HIS A 41 21.20 3.11 3.02
CA HIS A 41 20.19 2.08 3.31
C HIS A 41 20.04 1.10 2.13
N PRO A 42 21.09 0.34 1.78
CA PRO A 42 21.05 -0.55 0.62
C PRO A 42 20.00 -1.67 0.76
N HIS A 43 19.73 -2.12 1.98
CA HIS A 43 18.72 -3.14 2.28
C HIS A 43 17.28 -2.72 1.96
N ARG A 44 17.01 -1.41 1.79
CA ARG A 44 15.69 -0.90 1.42
C ARG A 44 15.47 -0.86 -0.08
N PHE A 45 16.40 -1.29 -0.93
CA PHE A 45 16.20 -1.27 -2.39
C PHE A 45 15.92 -2.66 -2.97
N SER A 46 15.10 -2.71 -4.02
CA SER A 46 14.79 -3.89 -4.84
C SER A 46 14.82 -3.56 -6.34
N GLU A 47 14.52 -4.56 -7.19
CA GLU A 47 14.53 -4.46 -8.66
C GLU A 47 13.75 -3.26 -9.22
N GLY A 48 12.68 -2.84 -8.53
CA GLY A 48 11.84 -1.70 -8.90
C GLY A 48 12.24 -0.34 -8.28
N GLY A 49 13.28 -0.27 -7.45
CA GLY A 49 13.68 0.96 -6.75
C GLY A 49 13.65 0.82 -5.23
N ILE A 50 13.39 1.92 -4.51
CA ILE A 50 13.31 1.88 -3.04
C ILE A 50 11.99 1.23 -2.59
N ARG A 51 12.10 0.35 -1.60
CA ARG A 51 11.00 -0.30 -0.89
C ARG A 51 10.56 0.63 0.23
N TRP A 52 9.32 1.10 0.12
CA TRP A 52 8.65 1.79 1.21
C TRP A 52 7.81 0.76 1.96
N GLU A 53 7.87 0.77 3.29
CA GLU A 53 6.83 0.14 4.11
C GLU A 53 5.57 1.01 3.95
N GLY A 54 4.54 0.45 3.31
CA GLY A 54 3.36 1.19 2.83
C GLY A 54 3.42 1.55 1.33
N CYS A 55 2.44 2.32 0.85
CA CYS A 55 2.44 2.80 -0.53
C CYS A 55 2.78 4.29 -0.60
N VAL A 56 3.85 4.61 -1.32
CA VAL A 56 4.13 5.98 -1.78
C VAL A 56 3.76 6.04 -3.26
N TYR A 57 2.57 6.57 -3.56
CA TYR A 57 2.08 6.85 -4.92
C TYR A 57 2.31 5.72 -5.95
N ARG A 58 1.53 4.63 -5.88
CA ARG A 58 1.35 3.79 -7.08
C ARG A 58 0.65 4.61 -8.15
N GLY A 59 1.13 4.50 -9.39
CA GLY A 59 0.67 5.29 -10.54
C GLY A 59 -0.55 4.71 -11.24
N ILE A 60 -1.57 4.24 -10.51
CA ILE A 60 -2.82 3.77 -11.12
C ILE A 60 -3.73 4.98 -11.39
N ALA A 61 -4.40 5.01 -12.54
CA ALA A 61 -5.19 6.15 -13.01
C ALA A 61 -6.33 6.54 -12.05
N LEU A 62 -6.61 7.85 -11.92
CA LEU A 62 -7.84 8.35 -11.32
C LEU A 62 -8.89 8.58 -12.42
N GLY A 63 -9.95 7.79 -12.37
CA GLY A 63 -11.29 8.19 -12.79
C GLY A 63 -12.24 7.94 -11.61
N ILE A 64 -13.33 8.70 -11.52
CA ILE A 64 -14.48 8.26 -10.73
C ILE A 64 -15.12 7.15 -11.55
N GLU A 65 -14.98 5.91 -11.09
CA GLU A 65 -15.67 4.80 -11.72
C GLU A 65 -17.09 4.67 -11.15
N PRO A 66 -18.09 4.31 -11.97
CA PRO A 66 -19.40 3.94 -11.44
C PRO A 66 -19.24 2.85 -10.36
N GLY A 67 -19.57 3.18 -9.11
CA GLY A 67 -19.38 2.30 -7.94
C GLY A 67 -18.29 2.73 -6.94
N ASP A 68 -17.64 3.88 -7.13
CA ASP A 68 -16.79 4.48 -6.10
C ASP A 68 -17.65 5.02 -4.93
N PHE A 69 -17.37 4.56 -3.70
CA PHE A 69 -18.08 4.91 -2.47
C PHE A 69 -17.16 5.62 -1.47
N ILE A 70 -17.71 6.59 -0.72
CA ILE A 70 -16.99 7.28 0.35
C ILE A 70 -17.20 6.49 1.64
N TYR A 71 -16.14 5.92 2.19
CA TYR A 71 -16.22 5.15 3.43
C TYR A 71 -16.36 6.10 4.61
N SER A 72 -17.34 5.84 5.49
CA SER A 72 -17.46 6.51 6.78
C SER A 72 -17.17 5.50 7.89
N GLY A 73 -16.55 5.98 8.97
CA GLY A 73 -16.32 5.16 10.16
C GLY A 73 -17.64 4.82 10.86
N PRO A 74 -17.62 3.91 11.85
CA PRO A 74 -18.82 3.49 12.58
C PRO A 74 -19.53 4.63 13.32
N THR A 75 -18.84 5.75 13.59
CA THR A 75 -19.43 6.96 14.18
C THR A 75 -19.92 7.96 13.12
N GLY A 76 -19.66 7.75 11.83
CA GLY A 76 -20.06 8.66 10.75
C GLY A 76 -19.35 10.01 10.71
N GLU A 77 -18.39 10.26 11.59
CA GLU A 77 -17.86 11.61 11.85
C GLU A 77 -16.87 12.13 10.80
N ALA A 78 -16.31 11.25 9.97
CA ALA A 78 -15.44 11.67 8.86
C ALA A 78 -15.46 10.68 7.69
N PRO A 79 -15.35 11.17 6.44
CA PRO A 79 -15.05 10.33 5.29
C PRO A 79 -13.59 9.85 5.38
N TYR A 80 -13.39 8.54 5.40
CA TYR A 80 -12.08 7.91 5.34
C TYR A 80 -11.73 7.56 3.88
N GLN A 81 -10.48 7.78 3.52
CA GLN A 81 -9.98 7.45 2.20
C GLN A 81 -9.78 5.93 2.07
N SER A 82 -10.27 5.32 0.99
CA SER A 82 -10.07 3.89 0.72
C SER A 82 -8.59 3.57 0.52
N LEU A 83 -8.02 2.70 1.35
CA LEU A 83 -6.61 2.29 1.29
C LEU A 83 -6.28 1.46 0.03
N GLY A 84 -7.20 0.58 -0.40
CA GLY A 84 -7.05 -0.17 -1.66
C GLY A 84 -7.00 0.74 -2.89
N LYS A 85 -7.58 1.95 -2.77
CA LYS A 85 -7.67 2.97 -3.82
C LYS A 85 -6.69 4.14 -3.60
N MET A 86 -5.95 4.20 -2.49
CA MET A 86 -4.86 5.17 -2.25
C MET A 86 -3.61 4.92 -3.13
N LEU A 87 -3.61 3.82 -3.87
CA LEU A 87 -2.64 3.48 -4.90
C LEU A 87 -2.87 4.24 -6.22
N ARG A 88 -3.69 5.31 -6.21
CA ARG A 88 -4.16 6.01 -7.41
C ARG A 88 -3.52 7.39 -7.52
N GLN A 89 -2.64 7.59 -8.50
CA GLN A 89 -2.23 8.92 -8.93
C GLN A 89 -3.32 9.50 -9.85
N PRO A 90 -3.62 10.81 -9.79
CA PRO A 90 -4.33 11.48 -10.86
C PRO A 90 -3.55 11.38 -12.17
N MET A 91 -3.73 10.32 -12.94
CA MET A 91 -3.45 10.35 -14.38
C MET A 91 -4.55 11.20 -15.02
N ARG A 92 -4.43 12.52 -14.84
CA ARG A 92 -5.23 13.45 -15.62
C ARG A 92 -4.78 13.28 -17.06
N GLY A 93 -5.66 12.72 -17.90
CA GLY A 93 -5.43 12.66 -19.33
C GLY A 93 -5.09 14.05 -19.89
N LEU A 94 -4.49 14.08 -21.09
CA LEU A 94 -4.34 15.33 -21.81
C LEU A 94 -5.72 16.01 -21.91
N HIS A 95 -5.79 17.28 -21.55
CA HIS A 95 -6.99 18.07 -21.74
C HIS A 95 -7.40 18.01 -23.23
N PRO A 96 -8.69 17.89 -23.59
CA PRO A 96 -9.12 17.68 -24.97
C PRO A 96 -8.49 18.66 -25.98
N ASN A 97 -8.43 19.95 -25.64
CA ASN A 97 -7.82 20.99 -26.49
C ASN A 97 -6.31 20.82 -26.73
N PHE A 98 -5.64 20.02 -25.90
CA PHE A 98 -4.21 19.74 -25.97
C PHE A 98 -3.95 18.27 -26.32
N ASN A 99 -4.98 17.49 -26.65
CA ASN A 99 -4.86 16.08 -26.99
C ASN A 99 -4.59 15.90 -28.49
N THR A 100 -3.38 16.27 -28.91
CA THR A 100 -2.93 16.15 -30.31
C THR A 100 -1.91 15.01 -30.48
N PRO A 101 -1.76 14.44 -31.69
CA PRO A 101 -0.75 13.40 -31.93
C PRO A 101 0.67 13.85 -31.54
N ILE A 102 1.00 15.12 -31.82
CA ILE A 102 2.29 15.72 -31.47
C ILE A 102 2.50 15.71 -29.94
N THR A 103 1.51 16.13 -29.16
CA THR A 103 1.62 16.13 -27.69
C THR A 103 1.75 14.72 -27.11
N ARG A 104 1.11 13.72 -27.72
CA ARG A 104 1.24 12.31 -27.33
C ARG A 104 2.65 11.79 -27.60
N ILE A 105 3.19 12.06 -28.80
CA ILE A 105 4.57 11.71 -29.15
C ILE A 105 5.55 12.38 -28.17
N LEU A 106 5.35 13.67 -27.89
CA LEU A 106 6.19 14.42 -26.95
C LEU A 106 6.09 13.87 -25.53
N LEU A 107 4.91 13.48 -25.05
CA LEU A 107 4.74 12.83 -23.75
C LEU A 107 5.41 11.46 -23.69
N THR A 108 5.28 10.65 -24.74
CA THR A 108 5.94 9.34 -24.83
C THR A 108 7.46 9.52 -24.83
N PHE A 109 7.96 10.48 -25.61
CA PHE A 109 9.37 10.82 -25.63
C PHE A 109 9.87 11.31 -24.27
N LEU A 110 9.16 12.23 -23.62
CA LEU A 110 9.51 12.70 -22.28
C LEU A 110 9.49 11.57 -21.25
N SER A 111 8.50 10.67 -21.33
CA SER A 111 8.38 9.50 -20.44
C SER A 111 9.54 8.53 -20.61
N TRP A 112 10.01 8.32 -21.84
CA TRP A 112 11.22 7.56 -22.12
C TRP A 112 12.46 8.29 -21.60
N LEU A 113 12.59 9.59 -21.93
CA LEU A 113 13.77 10.39 -21.60
C LEU A 113 13.96 10.57 -20.09
N GLN A 114 12.89 10.77 -19.32
CA GLN A 114 12.99 10.87 -17.86
C GLN A 114 13.57 9.60 -17.22
N ASN A 115 13.22 8.42 -17.74
CA ASN A 115 13.65 7.13 -17.20
C ASN A 115 15.14 6.96 -17.42
N HIS A 116 15.62 7.31 -18.63
CA HIS A 116 17.04 7.31 -18.96
C HIS A 116 17.83 8.33 -18.16
N LEU A 117 17.37 9.57 -18.05
CA LEU A 117 18.07 10.62 -17.31
C LEU A 117 18.14 10.34 -15.81
N ARG A 118 17.04 9.85 -15.20
CA ARG A 118 17.02 9.44 -13.79
C ARG A 118 17.98 8.28 -13.55
N HIS A 119 17.94 7.25 -14.41
CA HIS A 119 18.84 6.11 -14.33
C HIS A 119 20.31 6.52 -14.48
N TRP A 120 20.62 7.32 -15.51
CA TRP A 120 21.96 7.84 -15.76
C TRP A 120 22.47 8.63 -14.56
N LYS A 121 21.67 9.55 -14.00
CA LYS A 121 22.05 10.30 -12.79
C LYS A 121 22.24 9.41 -11.58
N ARG A 122 21.42 8.38 -11.40
CA ARG A 122 21.62 7.41 -10.31
C ARG A 122 22.94 6.69 -10.45
N LYS A 123 23.24 6.16 -11.65
CA LYS A 123 24.49 5.45 -11.93
C LYS A 123 25.72 6.34 -11.77
N GLN A 124 25.66 7.58 -12.29
CA GLN A 124 26.74 8.56 -12.15
C GLN A 124 27.12 8.82 -10.68
N ASN A 125 26.15 8.79 -9.77
CA ASN A 125 26.37 9.04 -8.35
C ASN A 125 26.67 7.78 -7.51
N GLY A 126 26.88 6.62 -8.16
CA GLY A 126 27.18 5.35 -7.49
C GLY A 126 25.96 4.65 -6.89
N GLY A 127 24.76 4.92 -7.43
CA GLY A 127 23.55 4.18 -7.07
C GLY A 127 23.43 2.83 -7.77
N PRO A 128 22.45 2.00 -7.38
CA PRO A 128 22.34 0.63 -7.83
C PRO A 128 21.89 0.55 -9.30
N SER A 129 22.36 -0.49 -9.98
CA SER A 129 21.86 -0.85 -11.32
C SER A 129 20.50 -1.57 -11.19
N THR A 130 19.74 -1.63 -12.28
CA THR A 130 18.48 -2.39 -12.33
C THR A 130 18.67 -3.90 -12.13
N ARG A 131 19.89 -4.44 -12.33
CA ARG A 131 20.23 -5.86 -12.21
C ARG A 131 21.23 -6.13 -11.07
N SER A 132 21.00 -5.49 -9.93
CA SER A 132 21.82 -5.75 -8.73
C SER A 132 21.39 -7.08 -8.08
N SER A 133 22.31 -7.79 -7.41
CA SER A 133 21.93 -8.83 -6.44
C SER A 133 21.19 -8.13 -5.30
N TRP A 134 19.86 -8.19 -5.33
CA TRP A 134 19.03 -7.51 -4.34
C TRP A 134 19.02 -8.33 -3.04
N PRO A 135 19.24 -7.71 -1.88
CA PRO A 135 19.09 -8.41 -0.61
C PRO A 135 17.69 -9.00 -0.54
N LYS A 136 17.62 -10.30 -0.21
CA LYS A 136 16.36 -10.98 0.05
C LYS A 136 15.59 -10.20 1.12
N LEU A 137 14.27 -10.20 1.00
CA LEU A 137 13.35 -9.68 2.01
C LEU A 137 13.92 -9.93 3.42
N PRO A 138 14.05 -8.89 4.29
CA PRO A 138 14.13 -9.21 5.70
C PRO A 138 12.90 -10.08 6.05
N PRO A 139 13.05 -11.08 6.92
CA PRO A 139 11.92 -11.87 7.38
C PRO A 139 10.79 -10.95 7.80
N LEU A 140 9.55 -11.33 7.49
CA LEU A 140 8.35 -10.66 7.99
C LEU A 140 8.55 -10.39 9.49
N ASP A 141 8.22 -9.19 9.96
CA ASP A 141 8.45 -8.75 11.34
C ASP A 141 8.20 -9.90 12.31
N SER A 142 9.17 -10.20 13.17
CA SER A 142 9.11 -11.26 14.21
C SER A 142 7.90 -11.18 15.16
N ARG A 143 7.08 -10.13 15.01
CA ARG A 143 5.83 -9.87 15.73
C ARG A 143 4.60 -10.53 15.09
N THR A 144 4.70 -11.01 13.83
CA THR A 144 3.61 -11.67 13.12
C THR A 144 4.00 -13.11 12.81
N SER A 145 3.46 -14.07 13.56
CA SER A 145 3.73 -15.49 13.32
C SER A 145 2.95 -16.03 12.11
N SER A 146 1.76 -15.48 11.84
CA SER A 146 0.88 -15.98 10.79
C SER A 146 0.02 -14.87 10.19
N GLN A 147 -0.19 -14.96 8.89
CA GLN A 147 -1.10 -14.10 8.12
C GLN A 147 -2.15 -14.95 7.42
N LEU A 148 -3.41 -14.59 7.63
CA LEU A 148 -4.58 -15.28 7.10
C LEU A 148 -5.43 -14.27 6.33
N ILE A 149 -5.97 -14.69 5.20
CA ILE A 149 -6.97 -13.90 4.46
C ILE A 149 -8.28 -14.64 4.57
N LEU A 150 -9.27 -14.02 5.22
CA LEU A 150 -10.63 -14.48 5.29
C LEU A 150 -11.47 -13.79 4.23
N THR A 151 -12.20 -14.55 3.42
CA THR A 151 -13.15 -14.00 2.45
C THR A 151 -14.57 -14.44 2.80
N HIS A 152 -15.50 -13.49 2.80
CA HIS A 152 -16.92 -13.77 3.05
C HIS A 152 -17.78 -13.27 1.88
N THR A 153 -18.75 -14.07 1.43
CA THR A 153 -19.60 -13.77 0.26
C THR A 153 -20.71 -12.75 0.54
N ASP A 154 -21.14 -12.63 1.80
CA ASP A 154 -22.28 -11.78 2.20
C ASP A 154 -21.83 -10.42 2.77
N CYS A 155 -20.75 -9.83 2.27
CA CYS A 155 -20.22 -8.54 2.75
C CYS A 155 -19.86 -8.46 4.25
N LEU A 156 -19.79 -9.57 4.99
CA LEU A 156 -19.33 -9.55 6.38
C LEU A 156 -17.84 -9.16 6.43
N GLY A 157 -17.49 -8.21 7.29
CA GLY A 157 -16.16 -7.65 7.42
C GLY A 157 -15.56 -7.91 8.79
N ARG A 158 -14.61 -7.05 9.18
CA ARG A 158 -13.91 -7.16 10.46
C ARG A 158 -14.82 -6.97 11.67
N TYR A 159 -15.88 -6.17 11.57
CA TYR A 159 -16.72 -5.87 12.73
C TYR A 159 -17.55 -7.09 13.14
N GLU A 160 -18.07 -7.82 12.17
CA GLU A 160 -18.80 -9.07 12.40
C GLU A 160 -17.85 -10.16 12.89
N LEU A 161 -16.64 -10.21 12.33
CA LEU A 161 -15.56 -11.05 12.85
C LEU A 161 -15.26 -10.74 14.32
N TYR A 162 -15.11 -9.47 14.70
CA TYR A 162 -14.84 -9.08 16.08
C TYR A 162 -15.96 -9.46 17.03
N ARG A 163 -17.23 -9.28 16.62
CA ARG A 163 -18.38 -9.71 17.45
C ARG A 163 -18.32 -11.21 17.72
N LEU A 164 -18.11 -12.02 16.67
CA LEU A 164 -17.98 -13.47 16.80
C LEU A 164 -16.82 -13.86 17.71
N LEU A 165 -15.66 -13.20 17.56
CA LEU A 165 -14.49 -13.49 18.38
C LEU A 165 -14.72 -13.12 19.85
N ILE A 166 -15.34 -11.97 20.14
CA ILE A 166 -15.65 -11.52 21.50
C ILE A 166 -16.63 -12.49 22.18
N GLU A 167 -17.66 -12.93 21.46
CA GLU A 167 -18.61 -13.95 21.96
C GLU A 167 -17.92 -15.27 22.31
N HIS A 168 -16.82 -15.60 21.64
CA HIS A 168 -16.01 -16.80 21.87
C HIS A 168 -14.78 -16.53 22.76
N GLY A 169 -14.82 -15.48 23.59
CA GLY A 169 -13.85 -15.26 24.66
C GLY A 169 -12.66 -14.37 24.32
N TRP A 170 -12.59 -13.80 23.11
CA TRP A 170 -11.59 -12.78 22.80
C TRP A 170 -11.91 -11.45 23.50
N GLN A 171 -10.86 -10.71 23.84
CA GLN A 171 -10.98 -9.43 24.54
C GLN A 171 -10.30 -8.32 23.73
N PRO A 172 -10.71 -7.05 23.90
CA PRO A 172 -9.96 -5.91 23.34
C PRO A 172 -8.51 -5.90 23.82
N CYS A 173 -7.56 -5.68 22.91
CA CYS A 173 -6.15 -5.59 23.30
C CYS A 173 -5.83 -4.24 23.93
N SER A 174 -4.95 -4.21 24.94
CA SER A 174 -4.44 -2.95 25.52
C SER A 174 -3.29 -2.35 24.70
N ASP A 175 -2.70 -3.14 23.80
CA ASP A 175 -1.63 -2.74 22.90
C ASP A 175 -2.22 -2.01 21.69
N PRO A 176 -1.83 -0.75 21.41
CA PRO A 176 -2.42 0.02 20.31
C PRO A 176 -2.12 -0.57 18.91
N ASP A 177 -1.14 -1.47 18.80
CA ASP A 177 -0.78 -2.11 17.54
C ASP A 177 -1.71 -3.29 17.17
N TYR A 178 -2.62 -3.71 18.07
CA TYR A 178 -3.50 -4.87 17.88
C TYR A 178 -4.96 -4.56 18.29
N ASP A 179 -5.91 -5.21 17.64
CA ASP A 179 -7.35 -4.98 17.91
C ASP A 179 -7.86 -5.87 19.05
N LEU A 180 -7.59 -7.18 18.97
CA LEU A 180 -8.10 -8.19 19.90
C LEU A 180 -6.98 -9.08 20.46
N GLN A 181 -7.22 -9.69 21.61
CA GLN A 181 -6.34 -10.66 22.24
C GLN A 181 -7.13 -11.85 22.82
N CYS A 182 -6.53 -13.03 22.75
CA CYS A 182 -7.00 -14.24 23.44
C CYS A 182 -5.78 -14.97 24.00
N GLY A 183 -5.66 -15.01 25.33
CA GLY A 183 -4.45 -15.50 26.00
C GLY A 183 -3.21 -14.70 25.59
N SER A 184 -2.22 -15.36 25.01
CA SER A 184 -0.99 -14.75 24.44
C SER A 184 -1.12 -14.35 22.97
N CYS A 185 -2.17 -14.79 22.28
CA CYS A 185 -2.40 -14.50 20.87
C CYS A 185 -3.03 -13.12 20.71
N LYS A 186 -2.35 -12.22 20.00
CA LYS A 186 -2.86 -10.91 19.60
C LYS A 186 -3.23 -10.92 18.12
N LEU A 187 -4.31 -10.22 17.80
CA LEU A 187 -4.91 -10.17 16.47
C LEU A 187 -5.02 -8.73 15.99
N LEU A 188 -4.55 -8.51 14.76
CA LEU A 188 -4.79 -7.30 13.99
C LEU A 188 -5.59 -7.68 12.75
N ALA A 189 -6.71 -7.01 12.47
CA ALA A 189 -7.51 -7.27 11.29
C ALA A 189 -7.83 -6.00 10.48
N ALA A 190 -7.71 -6.13 9.16
CA ALA A 190 -8.05 -5.08 8.21
C ALA A 190 -8.95 -5.66 7.12
N THR A 191 -10.13 -5.07 6.92
CA THR A 191 -11.03 -5.47 5.82
C THR A 191 -10.85 -4.57 4.62
N GLU A 192 -10.51 -5.18 3.50
CA GLU A 192 -10.69 -4.61 2.17
C GLU A 192 -12.14 -4.82 1.73
N GLN A 193 -12.87 -3.71 1.65
CA GLN A 193 -14.21 -3.66 1.09
C GLN A 193 -14.12 -3.20 -0.36
N THR A 194 -14.45 -4.06 -1.30
CA THR A 194 -14.54 -3.73 -2.73
C THR A 194 -16.00 -3.46 -3.11
N SER A 195 -16.25 -3.01 -4.34
CA SER A 195 -17.62 -2.85 -4.89
C SER A 195 -18.30 -4.18 -5.21
N THR A 196 -17.58 -5.31 -5.06
CA THR A 196 -18.11 -6.66 -5.20
C THR A 196 -18.67 -7.15 -3.86
N PRO A 197 -19.67 -8.04 -3.83
CA PRO A 197 -20.27 -8.53 -2.60
C PRO A 197 -19.32 -9.32 -1.67
N ALA A 198 -18.15 -9.72 -2.19
CA ALA A 198 -17.14 -10.42 -1.40
C ALA A 198 -16.19 -9.43 -0.69
N ASN A 199 -16.23 -9.40 0.64
CA ASN A 199 -15.26 -8.67 1.46
C ASN A 199 -14.06 -9.57 1.80
N ARG A 200 -12.86 -8.98 1.82
CA ARG A 200 -11.62 -9.67 2.20
C ARG A 200 -11.09 -9.09 3.49
N THR A 201 -10.92 -9.90 4.52
CA THR A 201 -10.35 -9.51 5.81
C THR A 201 -8.98 -10.12 5.97
N PHE A 202 -7.96 -9.27 6.00
CA PHE A 202 -6.58 -9.62 6.29
C PHE A 202 -6.41 -9.70 7.80
N ILE A 203 -5.86 -10.79 8.29
CA ILE A 203 -5.61 -11.04 9.70
C ILE A 203 -4.12 -11.30 9.88
N ALA A 204 -3.51 -10.57 10.80
CA ALA A 204 -2.17 -10.81 11.30
C ALA A 204 -2.26 -11.26 12.76
N LEU A 205 -1.61 -12.38 13.08
CA LEU A 205 -1.55 -12.92 14.44
C LEU A 205 -0.12 -12.87 14.98
N SER A 206 0.01 -12.53 16.26
CA SER A 206 1.30 -12.61 16.95
C SER A 206 1.75 -14.05 17.22
N GLU A 207 0.78 -14.94 17.44
CA GLU A 207 0.98 -16.37 17.67
C GLU A 207 -0.10 -17.16 16.91
N PRO A 208 0.17 -18.40 16.46
CA PRO A 208 -0.84 -19.22 15.79
C PRO A 208 -1.99 -19.56 16.75
N SER A 209 -3.22 -19.26 16.34
CA SER A 209 -4.44 -19.65 17.05
C SER A 209 -5.06 -20.88 16.40
N SER A 210 -5.33 -21.93 17.18
CA SER A 210 -6.08 -23.12 16.73
C SER A 210 -7.55 -22.82 16.47
N ASP A 211 -8.10 -21.85 17.19
CA ASP A 211 -9.55 -21.68 17.30
C ASP A 211 -10.07 -20.75 16.20
N LEU A 212 -9.27 -19.78 15.76
CA LEU A 212 -9.69 -18.76 14.81
C LEU A 212 -10.11 -19.33 13.45
N ASN A 213 -9.31 -20.24 12.87
CA ASN A 213 -9.67 -20.85 11.58
C ASN A 213 -10.95 -21.70 11.68
N THR A 214 -11.11 -22.42 12.78
CA THR A 214 -12.30 -23.25 13.03
C THR A 214 -13.55 -22.39 13.20
N LEU A 215 -13.45 -21.30 13.97
CA LEU A 215 -14.53 -20.34 14.16
C LEU A 215 -14.88 -19.60 12.86
N ALA A 216 -13.89 -19.20 12.08
CA ALA A 216 -14.08 -18.55 10.79
C ALA A 216 -14.82 -19.47 9.81
N LEU A 217 -14.36 -20.71 9.63
CA LEU A 217 -15.00 -21.68 8.75
C LEU A 217 -16.44 -22.01 9.18
N LYS A 218 -16.70 -22.15 10.49
CA LYS A 218 -18.04 -22.41 11.02
C LYS A 218 -19.02 -21.27 10.72
N ASN A 219 -18.54 -20.04 10.58
CA ASN A 219 -19.34 -18.86 10.31
C ASN A 219 -19.26 -18.41 8.83
N GLY A 220 -18.91 -19.32 7.91
CA GLY A 220 -18.97 -19.06 6.46
C GLY A 220 -17.79 -18.28 5.88
N PHE A 221 -16.75 -17.99 6.66
CA PHE A 221 -15.52 -17.39 6.13
C PHE A 221 -14.66 -18.45 5.45
N VAL A 222 -14.22 -18.17 4.22
CA VAL A 222 -13.25 -19.00 3.51
C VAL A 222 -11.85 -18.50 3.83
N THR A 223 -10.99 -19.40 4.32
CA THR A 223 -9.60 -19.09 4.68
C THR A 223 -8.65 -19.34 3.50
N SER A 224 -7.77 -18.38 3.21
CA SER A 224 -6.62 -18.57 2.32
C SER A 224 -5.32 -18.22 3.05
N ASN A 225 -4.35 -19.12 3.00
CA ASN A 225 -3.05 -18.92 3.64
C ASN A 225 -2.16 -18.04 2.74
N CYS A 226 -1.63 -16.95 3.29
CA CYS A 226 -0.75 -16.04 2.54
C CYS A 226 0.63 -16.66 2.23
N MET A 227 0.97 -17.81 2.83
CA MET A 227 2.26 -18.49 2.63
C MET A 227 2.40 -19.14 1.23
N GLU A 228 1.32 -19.37 0.48
CA GLU A 228 1.39 -19.92 -0.89
C GLU A 228 1.44 -18.84 -1.98
N ALA A 229 1.09 -17.59 -1.68
CA ALA A 229 0.95 -16.53 -2.68
C ALA A 229 2.29 -15.88 -3.16
N ASN A 230 3.43 -16.28 -2.59
CA ASN A 230 4.76 -15.78 -2.97
C ASN A 230 5.56 -16.76 -3.87
N ARG A 231 4.92 -17.78 -4.44
CA ARG A 231 5.52 -18.63 -5.48
C ARG A 231 4.92 -18.37 -6.85
N HIS A 232 5.05 -17.15 -7.40
CA HIS A 232 5.09 -16.91 -8.84
C HIS A 232 5.83 -15.61 -9.14
#